data_AF-X0UP13-F1
#
_entry.id   AF-X0UP13-F1
#
_cell.length_a   1.000
_cell.length_b   1.000
_cell.length_c   1.000
_cell.angle_alpha   90.00
_cell.angle_beta   90.00
_cell.angle_gamma   90.00
#
_symmetry.space_group_name_H-M   'P 1'
#
loop_
_entity.id
_entity.type
_entity.pdbx_description
1 polymer ?
#
loop_
_entity_poly.entity_id
_entity_poly.type
_entity_poly.pdbx_seq_one_letter_code
_entity_poly.pdbx_strand_id
1 'polypeptide(L)'
;ADVERVAEGMGYDKRIGRAFLNAGIGYGGFCFPKDVQAFIKIAESYGYDFQLLKATHDINQEQKQNFVKKVKNALKDFKDKKIGVLGLSFKPNTDDMRFAPSVYIIQELQKENAKIKAYDPEAMEKAKQVLNDVEFCKEPYEVSKDADVLLILTEWNEFKELDLKKIKSLMRNPLIVDGRNIYNPKELKKEGFSYISMGRNGMV
;
A
#
# COMPACT_ATOMS: atom_id res chain seq x y z
N ALA A 1 -15.76 12.00 -3.74
CA ALA A 1 -14.79 13.12 -3.81
C ALA A 1 -13.41 12.54 -4.14
N ASP A 2 -12.45 13.39 -4.52
CA ASP A 2 -11.09 12.96 -4.86
C ASP A 2 -10.09 13.54 -3.86
N VAL A 3 -9.43 12.66 -3.09
CA VAL A 3 -8.50 13.04 -2.02
C VAL A 3 -7.29 13.82 -2.54
N GLU A 4 -6.85 13.59 -3.78
CA GLU A 4 -5.71 14.30 -4.35
C GLU A 4 -6.08 15.76 -4.63
N ARG A 5 -7.30 16.00 -5.14
CA ARG A 5 -7.84 17.35 -5.34
C ARG A 5 -8.12 18.08 -4.02
N VAL A 6 -8.57 17.35 -3.00
CA VAL A 6 -8.74 17.91 -1.65
C VAL A 6 -7.38 18.32 -1.07
N ALA A 7 -6.37 17.45 -1.15
CA ALA A 7 -5.02 17.73 -0.67
C ALA A 7 -4.36 18.90 -1.44
N GLU A 8 -4.61 19.02 -2.74
CA GLU A 8 -4.18 20.16 -3.54
C GLU A 8 -4.85 21.46 -3.07
N GLY A 9 -6.17 21.44 -2.88
CA GLY A 9 -6.93 22.58 -2.38
C GLY A 9 -6.44 23.05 -1.00
N MET A 10 -6.21 22.12 -0.07
CA MET A 10 -5.62 22.41 1.24
C MET A 10 -4.20 22.98 1.12
N GLY A 11 -3.42 22.45 0.18
CA GLY A 11 -2.03 22.84 -0.02
C GLY A 11 -1.82 24.26 -0.55
N TYR A 12 -2.83 24.90 -1.12
CA TYR A 12 -2.77 26.31 -1.51
C TYR A 12 -2.75 27.26 -0.31
N ASP A 13 -3.26 26.84 0.84
CA ASP A 13 -3.08 27.59 2.08
C ASP A 13 -1.65 27.39 2.59
N LYS A 14 -0.85 28.47 2.55
CA LYS A 14 0.56 28.45 2.96
C LYS A 14 0.77 28.05 4.43
N ARG A 15 -0.25 28.16 5.29
CA ARG A 15 -0.17 27.72 6.70
C ARG A 15 -0.19 26.20 6.84
N ILE A 16 -0.70 25.51 5.82
CA ILE A 16 -0.77 24.04 5.76
C ILE A 16 0.34 23.52 4.84
N GLY A 17 0.41 24.03 3.60
CA GLY A 17 1.31 23.54 2.56
C GLY A 17 0.91 22.16 2.01
N ARG A 18 1.57 21.71 0.93
CA ARG A 18 1.22 20.45 0.23
C ARG A 18 1.96 19.20 0.73
N ALA A 19 3.05 19.38 1.46
CA ALA A 19 3.91 18.29 1.91
C ALA A 19 3.15 17.34 2.86
N PHE A 20 3.46 16.04 2.82
CA PHE A 20 2.85 15.00 3.67
C PHE A 20 1.33 14.81 3.55
N LEU A 21 0.68 15.41 2.54
CA LEU A 21 -0.76 15.24 2.29
C LEU A 21 -1.11 14.14 1.26
N ASN A 22 -0.16 13.25 0.93
CA ASN A 22 -0.44 12.13 0.03
C ASN A 22 -1.16 11.01 0.81
N ALA A 23 -2.41 10.75 0.45
CA ALA A 23 -3.17 9.64 1.02
C ALA A 23 -2.62 8.29 0.52
N GLY A 24 -2.74 7.26 1.35
CA GLY A 24 -2.33 5.91 0.99
C GLY A 24 -2.70 4.89 2.05
N ILE A 25 -1.94 3.79 2.11
CA ILE A 25 -2.15 2.66 3.04
C ILE A 25 -1.61 2.89 4.46
N GLY A 26 -1.27 4.13 4.80
CA GLY A 26 -0.69 4.50 6.07
C GLY A 26 0.83 4.71 6.01
N TYR A 27 1.36 5.21 7.12
CA TYR A 27 2.79 5.41 7.34
C TYR A 27 3.41 4.21 8.05
N GLY A 28 4.72 4.05 7.86
CA GLY A 28 5.55 3.04 8.52
C GLY A 28 6.93 3.60 8.85
N GLY A 29 7.93 2.72 8.82
CA GLY A 29 9.30 3.07 9.18
C GLY A 29 9.51 3.10 10.68
N PHE A 30 10.77 3.20 11.12
CA PHE A 30 11.07 3.12 12.54
C PHE A 30 10.66 4.37 13.35
N CYS A 31 10.63 5.55 12.73
CA CYS A 31 10.44 6.80 13.46
C CYS A 31 8.98 7.01 13.88
N PHE A 32 8.04 7.21 12.94
CA PHE A 32 6.68 7.61 13.31
C PHE A 32 5.92 6.61 14.19
N PRO A 33 5.84 5.31 13.88
CA PRO A 33 5.08 4.37 14.70
C PRO A 33 5.62 4.27 16.13
N LYS A 34 6.94 4.27 16.29
CA LYS A 34 7.60 4.16 17.59
C LYS A 34 7.45 5.44 18.38
N ASP A 35 7.76 6.58 17.77
CA ASP A 35 7.78 7.87 18.47
C ASP A 35 6.36 8.29 18.89
N VAL A 36 5.35 8.09 18.02
CA VAL A 36 3.94 8.36 18.38
C VAL A 36 3.50 7.52 19.58
N GLN A 37 3.79 6.21 19.59
CA GLN A 37 3.44 5.36 20.73
C GLN A 37 4.20 5.76 22.01
N ALA A 38 5.48 6.12 21.89
CA ALA A 38 6.28 6.59 23.01
C ALA A 38 5.69 7.89 23.60
N PHE A 39 5.33 8.87 22.76
CA PHE A 39 4.72 10.13 23.22
C PHE A 39 3.37 9.90 23.91
N ILE A 40 2.54 8.99 23.40
CA ILE A 40 1.28 8.61 24.06
C ILE A 40 1.58 8.05 25.46
N LYS A 41 2.54 7.14 25.59
CA LYS A 41 2.90 6.52 26.88
C LYS A 41 3.51 7.52 27.86
N ILE A 42 4.35 8.43 27.37
CA ILE A 42 4.90 9.51 28.18
C ILE A 42 3.75 10.39 28.69
N ALA A 43 2.83 10.84 27.83
CA ALA A 43 1.67 11.64 28.22
C ALA A 43 0.82 10.95 29.31
N GLU A 44 0.53 9.66 29.14
CA GLU A 44 -0.23 8.87 30.11
C GLU A 44 0.47 8.82 31.48
N SER A 45 1.80 8.73 31.51
CA SER A 45 2.58 8.74 32.76
C SER A 45 2.49 10.06 33.55
N TYR A 46 2.17 11.16 32.86
CA TYR A 46 1.89 12.47 33.47
C TYR A 46 0.39 12.72 33.69
N GLY A 47 -0.46 11.71 33.51
CA GLY A 47 -1.92 11.84 33.69
C GLY A 47 -2.63 12.61 32.56
N TYR A 48 -1.98 12.79 31.40
CA TYR A 48 -2.57 13.46 30.25
C TYR A 48 -3.02 12.45 29.19
N ASP A 49 -4.28 12.54 28.79
CA ASP A 49 -4.82 11.74 27.67
C ASP A 49 -4.60 12.45 26.33
N PHE A 50 -3.57 12.05 25.58
CA PHE A 50 -3.24 12.66 24.29
C PHE A 50 -4.12 12.11 23.15
N GLN A 51 -5.38 12.52 23.12
CA GLN A 51 -6.41 12.03 22.19
C GLN A 51 -6.01 12.15 20.71
N LEU A 52 -5.37 13.25 20.30
CA LEU A 52 -4.97 13.45 18.90
C LEU A 52 -3.93 12.41 18.44
N LEU A 53 -2.92 12.09 19.27
CA LEU A 53 -1.92 11.09 18.92
C LEU A 53 -2.50 9.67 18.93
N LYS A 54 -3.40 9.38 19.88
CA LYS A 54 -4.13 8.11 19.90
C LYS A 54 -4.95 7.93 18.62
N ALA A 55 -5.76 8.94 18.26
CA ALA A 55 -6.53 8.92 17.02
C ALA A 55 -5.62 8.78 15.78
N THR A 56 -4.47 9.48 15.75
CA THR A 56 -3.50 9.37 14.65
C THR A 56 -2.96 7.94 14.53
N HIS A 57 -2.60 7.30 15.65
CA HIS A 57 -2.15 5.92 15.67
C HIS A 57 -3.25 4.97 15.20
N ASP A 58 -4.46 5.09 15.74
CA ASP A 58 -5.59 4.21 15.47
C ASP A 58 -6.03 4.30 14.00
N ILE A 59 -6.14 5.51 13.44
CA ILE A 59 -6.44 5.73 12.03
C ILE A 59 -5.38 5.08 11.13
N ASN A 60 -4.09 5.14 11.50
CA ASN A 60 -3.04 4.48 10.73
C ASN A 60 -3.16 2.94 10.75
N GLN A 61 -3.58 2.36 11.88
CA GLN A 61 -3.86 0.91 11.95
C GLN A 61 -5.08 0.54 11.10
N GLU A 62 -6.15 1.31 11.23
CA GLU A 62 -7.40 1.09 10.50
C GLU A 62 -7.18 1.24 8.99
N GLN A 63 -6.34 2.16 8.55
CA GLN A 63 -6.08 2.37 7.13
C GLN A 63 -5.50 1.14 6.44
N LYS A 64 -4.61 0.41 7.11
CA LYS A 64 -4.06 -0.86 6.62
C LYS A 64 -5.14 -1.93 6.53
N GLN A 65 -6.01 -2.03 7.55
CA GLN A 65 -7.15 -2.94 7.56
C GLN A 65 -8.14 -2.62 6.44
N ASN A 66 -8.42 -1.34 6.21
CA ASN A 66 -9.32 -0.87 5.16
C ASN A 66 -8.77 -1.18 3.76
N PHE A 67 -7.45 -1.13 3.57
CA PHE A 67 -6.83 -1.61 2.34
C PHE A 67 -7.02 -3.12 2.15
N VAL A 68 -6.76 -3.94 3.18
CA VAL A 68 -7.00 -5.38 3.14
C VAL A 68 -8.47 -5.68 2.80
N LYS A 69 -9.44 -4.98 3.43
CA LYS A 69 -10.88 -5.11 3.12
C LYS A 69 -11.18 -4.77 1.66
N LYS A 70 -10.55 -3.74 1.08
CA LYS A 70 -10.69 -3.42 -0.35
C LYS A 70 -10.24 -4.57 -1.24
N VAL A 71 -9.08 -5.18 -0.94
CA VAL A 71 -8.59 -6.36 -1.68
C VAL A 71 -9.56 -7.53 -1.53
N LYS A 72 -10.06 -7.79 -0.31
CA LYS A 72 -11.03 -8.86 -0.04
C LYS A 72 -12.33 -8.70 -0.81
N ASN A 73 -12.90 -7.51 -0.81
CA ASN A 73 -14.12 -7.22 -1.55
C ASN A 73 -13.94 -7.34 -3.06
N ALA A 74 -12.73 -7.05 -3.57
CA ALA A 74 -12.44 -7.12 -5.00
C ALA A 74 -12.31 -8.56 -5.52
N LEU A 75 -11.71 -9.47 -4.73
CA LEU A 75 -11.50 -10.86 -5.14
C LEU A 75 -12.68 -11.79 -4.87
N LYS A 76 -13.56 -11.46 -3.89
CA LYS A 76 -14.72 -12.24 -3.41
C LYS A 76 -14.40 -13.62 -2.81
N ASP A 77 -13.46 -14.36 -3.37
CA ASP A 77 -12.89 -15.62 -2.88
C ASP A 77 -11.37 -15.59 -2.99
N PHE A 78 -10.67 -16.18 -2.03
CA PHE A 78 -9.22 -16.22 -1.90
C PHE A 78 -8.60 -17.58 -2.16
N LYS A 79 -9.40 -18.63 -2.23
CA LYS A 79 -8.88 -19.98 -2.42
C LYS A 79 -8.05 -20.06 -3.70
N ASP A 80 -6.76 -20.36 -3.51
CA ASP A 80 -5.76 -20.47 -4.58
C ASP A 80 -5.51 -19.19 -5.40
N LYS A 81 -5.94 -18.02 -4.91
CA LYS A 81 -5.70 -16.74 -5.60
C LYS A 81 -4.23 -16.36 -5.59
N LYS A 82 -3.75 -15.92 -6.75
CA LYS A 82 -2.38 -15.41 -6.92
C LYS A 82 -2.40 -13.88 -6.83
N ILE A 83 -1.70 -13.33 -5.86
CA ILE A 83 -1.59 -11.89 -5.64
C ILE A 83 -0.16 -11.47 -5.96
N GLY A 84 -0.02 -10.58 -6.94
CA GLY A 84 1.22 -9.87 -7.21
C GLY A 84 1.35 -8.64 -6.32
N VAL A 85 2.54 -8.37 -5.80
CA VAL A 85 2.84 -7.23 -4.93
C VAL A 85 4.05 -6.47 -5.46
N LEU A 86 3.86 -5.18 -5.73
CA LEU A 86 4.92 -4.23 -6.02
C LEU A 86 5.14 -3.32 -4.81
N GLY A 87 6.35 -3.36 -4.27
CA GLY A 87 6.77 -2.58 -3.11
C GLY A 87 6.61 -3.33 -1.80
N LEU A 88 7.70 -3.35 -1.02
CA LEU A 88 7.80 -4.01 0.28
C LEU A 88 8.33 -3.07 1.35
N SER A 89 9.27 -2.18 1.05
CA SER A 89 9.76 -1.21 2.04
C SER A 89 8.67 -0.21 2.43
N PHE A 90 8.83 0.46 3.58
CA PHE A 90 7.80 1.39 4.07
C PHE A 90 7.63 2.64 3.20
N LYS A 91 8.65 2.99 2.42
CA LYS A 91 8.72 4.11 1.46
C LYS A 91 9.80 3.81 0.40
N PRO A 92 9.84 4.54 -0.73
CA PRO A 92 10.91 4.38 -1.73
C PRO A 92 12.31 4.74 -1.22
N ASN A 93 13.32 4.28 -1.96
CA ASN A 93 14.76 4.52 -1.76
C ASN A 93 15.27 4.06 -0.38
N THR A 94 14.78 2.92 0.07
CA THR A 94 15.26 2.25 1.28
C THR A 94 14.87 0.78 1.26
N ASP A 95 15.69 -0.02 1.95
CA ASP A 95 15.44 -1.43 2.24
C ASP A 95 14.74 -1.65 3.61
N ASP A 96 14.38 -0.58 4.33
CA ASP A 96 13.82 -0.68 5.69
C ASP A 96 12.40 -1.27 5.69
N MET A 97 12.27 -2.46 6.26
CA MET A 97 11.03 -3.21 6.41
C MET A 97 10.32 -2.95 7.75
N ARG A 98 10.95 -2.22 8.68
CA ARG A 98 10.38 -2.03 10.03
C ARG A 98 9.08 -1.23 9.95
N PHE A 99 8.03 -1.79 10.53
CA PHE A 99 6.66 -1.23 10.49
C PHE A 99 6.16 -0.93 9.07
N ALA A 100 6.70 -1.59 8.03
CA ALA A 100 6.22 -1.39 6.68
C ALA A 100 4.76 -1.88 6.56
N PRO A 101 3.85 -1.09 5.96
CA PRO A 101 2.45 -1.49 5.78
C PRO A 101 2.30 -2.80 4.98
N SER A 102 3.22 -3.07 4.06
CA SER A 102 3.31 -4.29 3.26
C SER A 102 3.32 -5.57 4.09
N VAL A 103 4.07 -5.58 5.21
CA VAL A 103 4.20 -6.75 6.08
C VAL A 103 2.84 -7.15 6.65
N TYR A 104 2.13 -6.17 7.20
CA TYR A 104 0.79 -6.39 7.74
C TYR A 104 -0.19 -6.85 6.65
N ILE A 105 -0.21 -6.17 5.50
CA ILE A 105 -1.14 -6.46 4.41
C ILE A 105 -0.90 -7.88 3.86
N ILE A 106 0.35 -8.27 3.60
CA ILE A 106 0.70 -9.59 3.10
C ILE A 106 0.28 -10.68 4.10
N GLN A 107 0.60 -10.51 5.38
CA GLN A 107 0.23 -11.47 6.42
C GLN A 107 -1.29 -11.64 6.54
N GLU A 108 -2.07 -10.57 6.46
CA GLU A 108 -3.53 -10.65 6.49
C GLU A 108 -4.13 -11.35 5.26
N LEU A 109 -3.50 -11.22 4.10
CA LEU A 109 -3.92 -11.92 2.88
C LEU A 109 -3.51 -13.40 2.90
N GLN A 110 -2.36 -13.73 3.48
CA GLN A 110 -1.92 -15.11 3.68
C GLN A 110 -2.85 -15.88 4.64
N LYS A 111 -3.44 -15.21 5.64
CA LYS A 111 -4.48 -15.82 6.50
C LYS A 111 -5.72 -16.30 5.72
N GLU A 112 -5.94 -15.75 4.53
CA GLU A 112 -7.00 -16.18 3.61
C GLU A 112 -6.52 -17.25 2.59
N ASN A 113 -5.32 -17.81 2.78
CA ASN A 113 -4.65 -18.75 1.88
C ASN A 113 -4.29 -18.19 0.49
N ALA A 114 -4.07 -16.87 0.38
CA ALA A 114 -3.57 -16.26 -0.84
C ALA A 114 -2.11 -16.66 -1.11
N LYS A 115 -1.78 -16.90 -2.39
CA LYS A 115 -0.41 -17.13 -2.86
C LYS A 115 0.21 -15.80 -3.27
N ILE A 116 1.28 -15.40 -2.61
CA ILE A 116 1.88 -14.06 -2.79
C ILE A 116 3.14 -14.15 -3.64
N LYS A 117 3.21 -13.33 -4.69
CA LYS A 117 4.44 -12.99 -5.40
C LYS A 117 4.80 -11.55 -5.10
N ALA A 118 6.03 -11.27 -4.73
CA ALA A 118 6.43 -9.92 -4.37
C ALA A 118 7.75 -9.49 -5.00
N TYR A 119 7.84 -8.20 -5.28
CA TYR A 119 9.04 -7.53 -5.76
C TYR A 119 9.19 -6.16 -5.10
N ASP A 120 10.41 -5.85 -4.69
CA ASP A 120 10.85 -4.52 -4.27
C ASP A 120 12.27 -4.28 -4.82
N PRO A 121 12.60 -3.08 -5.32
CA PRO A 121 13.92 -2.83 -5.89
C PRO A 121 15.09 -2.97 -4.90
N GLU A 122 14.87 -2.68 -3.60
CA GLU A 122 15.95 -2.61 -2.61
C GLU A 122 15.73 -3.52 -1.40
N ALA A 123 14.48 -3.85 -1.05
CA ALA A 123 14.16 -4.46 0.23
C ALA A 123 14.12 -5.99 0.25
N MET A 124 14.41 -6.67 -0.87
CA MET A 124 14.16 -8.11 -1.03
C MET A 124 14.86 -8.98 0.02
N GLU A 125 16.13 -8.70 0.33
CA GLU A 125 16.90 -9.49 1.30
C GLU A 125 16.37 -9.31 2.73
N LYS A 126 15.99 -8.09 3.11
CA LYS A 126 15.37 -7.83 4.42
C LYS A 126 13.95 -8.36 4.48
N ALA A 127 13.21 -8.29 3.37
CA ALA A 127 11.84 -8.80 3.28
C ALA A 127 11.78 -10.31 3.52
N LYS A 128 12.72 -11.09 2.96
CA LYS A 128 12.85 -12.54 3.22
C LYS A 128 13.06 -12.89 4.69
N GLN A 129 13.59 -11.98 5.50
CA GLN A 129 13.81 -12.21 6.93
C GLN A 129 12.53 -11.99 7.77
N VAL A 130 11.53 -11.28 7.22
CA VAL A 130 10.31 -10.88 7.94
C VAL A 130 9.02 -11.46 7.36
N LEU A 131 9.06 -11.92 6.11
CA LEU A 131 7.94 -12.52 5.39
C LEU A 131 8.26 -13.97 5.02
N ASN A 132 7.35 -14.88 5.39
CA ASN A 132 7.39 -16.29 5.03
C ASN A 132 6.37 -16.57 3.93
N ASP A 133 6.49 -17.69 3.21
CA ASP A 133 5.51 -18.13 2.20
C ASP A 133 5.19 -17.08 1.12
N VAL A 134 6.23 -16.33 0.70
CA VAL A 134 6.20 -15.37 -0.40
C VAL A 134 7.17 -15.82 -1.48
N GLU A 135 6.70 -15.85 -2.73
CA GLU A 135 7.56 -16.01 -3.89
C GLU A 135 8.21 -14.65 -4.23
N PHE A 136 9.50 -14.54 -3.97
CA PHE A 136 10.28 -13.33 -4.20
C PHE A 136 10.80 -13.29 -5.64
N CYS A 137 10.20 -12.42 -6.47
CA CYS A 137 10.51 -12.26 -7.89
C CYS A 137 11.78 -11.43 -8.12
N LYS A 138 12.42 -11.57 -9.29
CA LYS A 138 13.63 -10.79 -9.62
C LYS A 138 13.35 -9.51 -10.40
N GLU A 139 12.20 -9.45 -11.07
CA GLU A 139 11.78 -8.31 -11.87
C GLU A 139 10.31 -7.95 -11.57
N PRO A 140 9.91 -6.67 -11.71
CA PRO A 140 8.56 -6.22 -11.39
C PRO A 140 7.48 -6.87 -12.25
N TYR A 141 7.78 -7.25 -13.50
CA TYR A 141 6.79 -7.91 -14.36
C TYR A 141 6.43 -9.32 -13.90
N GLU A 142 7.32 -10.00 -13.17
CA GLU A 142 7.10 -11.39 -12.76
C GLU A 142 5.98 -11.55 -11.74
N VAL A 143 5.79 -10.55 -10.87
CA VAL A 143 4.70 -10.58 -9.88
C VAL A 143 3.32 -10.56 -10.55
N SER A 144 3.24 -10.10 -11.80
CA SER A 144 2.00 -10.05 -12.58
C SER A 144 1.67 -11.38 -13.26
N LYS A 145 2.63 -12.29 -13.42
CA LYS A 145 2.44 -13.59 -14.10
C LYS A 145 1.38 -14.44 -13.39
N ASP A 146 0.28 -14.70 -14.09
CA ASP A 146 -0.95 -15.38 -13.63
C ASP A 146 -1.69 -14.70 -12.46
N ALA A 147 -1.35 -13.45 -12.13
CA ALA A 147 -1.95 -12.79 -10.98
C ALA A 147 -3.46 -12.53 -11.18
N ASP A 148 -4.25 -12.79 -10.15
CA ASP A 148 -5.67 -12.41 -10.07
C ASP A 148 -5.85 -10.94 -9.67
N VAL A 149 -4.84 -10.37 -9.01
CA VAL A 149 -4.74 -8.96 -8.62
C VAL A 149 -3.28 -8.55 -8.46
N LEU A 150 -2.98 -7.31 -8.82
CA LEU A 150 -1.69 -6.66 -8.56
C LEU A 150 -1.88 -5.55 -7.51
N LEU A 151 -1.10 -5.59 -6.43
CA LEU A 151 -1.10 -4.62 -5.36
C LEU A 151 0.09 -3.68 -5.50
N ILE A 152 -0.14 -2.37 -5.34
CA ILE A 152 0.94 -1.38 -5.22
C ILE A 152 1.01 -0.90 -3.78
N LEU A 153 2.08 -1.29 -3.06
CA LEU A 153 2.22 -1.00 -1.63
C LEU A 153 3.33 0.02 -1.32
N THR A 154 4.22 0.29 -2.27
CA THR A 154 5.27 1.32 -2.15
C THR A 154 5.45 2.05 -3.49
N GLU A 155 5.52 3.37 -3.45
CA GLU A 155 5.48 4.26 -4.62
C GLU A 155 6.83 4.47 -5.31
N TRP A 156 7.56 3.38 -5.57
CA TRP A 156 8.81 3.44 -6.32
C TRP A 156 8.59 4.06 -7.71
N ASN A 157 9.50 4.93 -8.14
CA ASN A 157 9.39 5.59 -9.43
C ASN A 157 9.40 4.59 -10.59
N GLU A 158 10.15 3.49 -10.47
CA GLU A 158 10.16 2.41 -11.46
C GLU A 158 8.76 1.86 -11.74
N PHE A 159 7.89 1.78 -10.73
CA PHE A 159 6.54 1.25 -10.92
C PHE A 159 5.67 2.18 -11.77
N LYS A 160 5.89 3.49 -11.69
CA LYS A 160 5.16 4.49 -12.51
C LYS A 160 5.45 4.34 -14.00
N GLU A 161 6.64 3.84 -14.33
CA GLU A 161 7.14 3.71 -15.70
C GLU A 161 6.92 2.31 -16.29
N LEU A 162 6.20 1.41 -15.60
CA LEU A 162 5.92 0.07 -16.10
C LEU A 162 4.99 0.10 -17.32
N ASP A 163 5.27 -0.78 -18.29
CA ASP A 163 4.38 -1.02 -19.42
C ASP A 163 3.11 -1.74 -18.96
N LEU A 164 2.03 -0.98 -18.80
CA LEU A 164 0.72 -1.48 -18.38
C LEU A 164 0.14 -2.52 -19.34
N LYS A 165 0.45 -2.46 -20.64
CA LYS A 165 -0.02 -3.47 -21.60
C LYS A 165 0.68 -4.81 -21.38
N LYS A 166 1.99 -4.76 -21.08
CA LYS A 166 2.76 -5.94 -20.69
C LYS A 166 2.28 -6.49 -19.35
N ILE A 167 2.00 -5.65 -18.35
CA ILE A 167 1.40 -6.10 -17.09
C ILE A 167 0.08 -6.81 -17.36
N LYS A 168 -0.81 -6.19 -18.15
CA LYS A 168 -2.13 -6.75 -18.49
C LYS A 168 -2.04 -8.13 -19.14
N SER A 169 -1.11 -8.31 -20.09
CA SER A 169 -0.97 -9.57 -20.81
C SER A 169 -0.42 -10.72 -19.96
N LEU A 170 0.24 -10.42 -18.84
CA LEU A 170 0.75 -11.41 -17.90
C LEU A 170 -0.28 -11.83 -16.83
N MET A 171 -1.28 -10.98 -16.59
CA MET A 171 -2.29 -11.22 -15.54
C MET A 171 -3.41 -12.14 -16.01
N ARG A 172 -3.96 -12.92 -15.07
CA ARG A 172 -5.19 -13.70 -15.29
C ARG A 172 -6.42 -12.80 -15.29
N ASN A 173 -6.43 -11.84 -14.37
CA ASN A 173 -7.49 -10.87 -14.21
C ASN A 173 -6.84 -9.48 -14.07
N PRO A 174 -7.09 -8.52 -14.98
CA PRO A 174 -6.42 -7.22 -14.97
C PRO A 174 -7.02 -6.30 -13.90
N LEU A 175 -6.82 -6.65 -12.64
CA LEU A 175 -7.26 -5.92 -11.46
C LEU A 175 -6.05 -5.35 -10.72
N ILE A 176 -6.00 -4.04 -10.56
CA ILE A 176 -4.98 -3.36 -9.75
C ILE A 176 -5.64 -2.72 -8.53
N VAL A 177 -5.06 -2.96 -7.35
CA VAL A 177 -5.41 -2.26 -6.11
C VAL A 177 -4.20 -1.44 -5.66
N ASP A 178 -4.28 -0.13 -5.85
CA ASP A 178 -3.18 0.79 -5.65
C ASP A 178 -3.32 1.52 -4.32
N GLY A 179 -2.43 1.17 -3.39
CA GLY A 179 -2.36 1.73 -2.06
C GLY A 179 -1.67 3.09 -1.98
N ARG A 180 -1.09 3.57 -3.09
CA ARG A 180 -0.25 4.76 -3.15
C ARG A 180 -0.67 5.78 -4.20
N ASN A 181 -1.72 5.46 -4.95
CA ASN A 181 -2.30 6.30 -5.99
C ASN A 181 -1.33 6.71 -7.11
N ILE A 182 -0.38 5.84 -7.46
CA ILE A 182 0.66 6.18 -8.44
C ILE A 182 0.14 6.29 -9.87
N TYR A 183 -1.01 5.67 -10.17
CA TYR A 183 -1.60 5.68 -11.51
C TYR A 183 -2.87 6.55 -11.60
N ASN A 184 -3.16 7.01 -12.83
CA ASN A 184 -4.38 7.72 -13.17
C ASN A 184 -5.53 6.74 -13.44
N PRO A 185 -6.66 6.81 -12.70
CA PRO A 185 -7.79 5.90 -12.89
C PRO A 185 -8.36 5.88 -14.32
N LYS A 186 -8.35 7.03 -15.02
CA LYS A 186 -8.89 7.11 -16.39
C LYS A 186 -8.01 6.40 -17.41
N GLU A 187 -6.69 6.43 -17.21
CA GLU A 187 -5.74 5.74 -18.10
C GLU A 187 -5.83 4.23 -17.91
N LEU A 188 -5.89 3.77 -16.67
CA LEU A 188 -6.04 2.34 -16.36
C LEU A 188 -7.36 1.78 -16.90
N LYS A 189 -8.45 2.55 -16.81
CA LYS A 189 -9.72 2.18 -17.44
C LYS A 189 -9.58 2.04 -18.96
N LYS A 190 -8.93 2.99 -19.63
CA LYS A 190 -8.72 2.95 -21.09
C LYS A 190 -7.89 1.74 -21.51
N GLU A 191 -6.89 1.38 -20.72
CA GLU A 191 -6.09 0.16 -20.91
C GLU A 191 -6.86 -1.11 -20.50
N GLY A 192 -8.08 -0.98 -19.96
CA GLY A 192 -8.98 -2.07 -19.62
C GLY A 192 -8.61 -2.84 -18.35
N PHE A 193 -8.05 -2.15 -17.37
CA PHE A 193 -7.93 -2.63 -16.00
C PHE A 193 -9.17 -2.27 -15.19
N SER A 194 -9.53 -3.15 -14.26
CA SER A 194 -10.29 -2.74 -13.07
C SER A 194 -9.32 -2.09 -12.09
N TYR A 195 -9.57 -0.85 -11.67
CA TYR A 195 -8.64 -0.11 -10.81
C TYR A 195 -9.28 0.36 -9.52
N ILE A 196 -8.71 -0.02 -8.38
CA ILE A 196 -9.09 0.44 -7.04
C ILE A 196 -7.98 1.31 -6.48
N SER A 197 -8.32 2.50 -6.03
CA SER A 197 -7.39 3.46 -5.44
C SER A 197 -7.83 3.90 -4.03
N MET A 198 -7.01 4.73 -3.39
CA MET A 198 -7.25 5.28 -2.06
C MET A 198 -7.86 6.68 -2.16
N GLY A 199 -9.09 6.84 -1.65
CA GLY A 199 -9.74 8.15 -1.55
C GLY A 199 -10.14 8.81 -2.87
N ARG A 200 -10.14 8.06 -3.99
CA ARG A 200 -10.64 8.53 -5.30
C ARG A 200 -11.89 7.74 -5.70
N ASN A 201 -12.73 8.32 -6.55
CA ASN A 201 -14.05 7.75 -6.87
C ASN A 201 -13.95 6.38 -7.56
N GLY A 202 -14.38 5.32 -6.86
CA GLY A 202 -14.89 4.04 -7.38
C GLY A 202 -13.90 3.10 -8.11
N MET A 203 -14.26 1.81 -8.22
CA MET A 203 -13.64 0.93 -9.22
C MET A 203 -13.89 1.53 -10.60
N VAL A 204 -12.82 1.81 -11.32
CA VAL A 204 -12.91 2.30 -12.70
C VAL A 204 -12.60 1.18 -13.67
#